data_AF-Q386A6-F1
#
_entry.id   AF-Q386A6-F1
#
_cell.length_a   1.000
_cell.length_b   1.000
_cell.length_c   1.000
_cell.angle_alpha   90.00
_cell.angle_beta   90.00
_cell.angle_gamma   90.00
#
_symmetry.space_group_name_H-M   'P 1'
#
loop_
_entity.id
_entity.type
_entity.pdbx_description
1 polymer ?
#
loop_
_entity_poly.entity_id
_entity_poly.type
_entity_poly.pdbx_seq_one_letter_code
_entity_poly.pdbx_strand_id
1 'polypeptide(L)'
;MCGIKYCVVLFALVLRTSISGEGKIVNEDEFGALCGMINLAQAGLRKIKEVRETIKGTIRIGSRCLELTGGRVLDTICEGENSRNCENRRTFWKKAESSSNKKIAGDGLLDRQTEEMIRKIGGEAADLYEDVTRKQWVPFANALEEKINEALYGVPWRPEEIKENTTDRKQLCQQEISRNAVHYPPASLSRDLLCVCAMDLESVRKHRLCCEFCGYEDNREVWKPNKDSWERWNFLRAHCAFLGEPKEDFEKLASTFRRLINQQHNTPIGVMYILGYQKRNSFWSLGLSSRGPMGPGVHYVLMGKEKTTDDIPWLKLLREVTMEMGQPAQDNVQEGEFTEALEKLEQDLEKLIQTK
;
A
#
# COMPACT_ATOMS: atom_id res chain seq x y z
N MET A 1 -40.67 22.43 -6.34
CA MET A 1 -39.74 21.65 -7.19
C MET A 1 -38.66 20.99 -6.33
N CYS A 2 -38.96 19.90 -5.62
CA CYS A 2 -38.06 19.31 -4.61
C CYS A 2 -38.03 17.76 -4.62
N GLY A 3 -38.38 17.11 -5.73
CA GLY A 3 -38.57 15.64 -5.77
C GLY A 3 -37.47 14.84 -6.48
N ILE A 4 -36.55 15.47 -7.21
CA ILE A 4 -35.72 14.73 -8.19
C ILE A 4 -34.37 14.26 -7.63
N LYS A 5 -33.81 14.94 -6.61
CA LYS A 5 -32.47 14.59 -6.09
C LYS A 5 -32.45 13.35 -5.19
N TYR A 6 -33.55 13.00 -4.53
CA TYR A 6 -33.62 11.79 -3.70
C TYR A 6 -33.90 10.52 -4.50
N CYS A 7 -34.55 10.62 -5.67
CA CYS A 7 -34.82 9.45 -6.52
C CYS A 7 -33.57 8.88 -7.21
N VAL A 8 -32.55 9.70 -7.49
CA VAL A 8 -31.30 9.24 -8.13
C VAL A 8 -30.42 8.46 -7.16
N VAL A 9 -30.42 8.85 -5.87
CA VAL A 9 -29.66 8.15 -4.82
C VAL A 9 -30.35 6.82 -4.46
N LEU A 10 -31.68 6.79 -4.44
CA LEU A 10 -32.44 5.55 -4.28
C LEU A 10 -32.32 4.62 -5.49
N PHE A 11 -32.26 5.14 -6.73
CA PHE A 11 -32.00 4.30 -7.90
C PHE A 11 -30.58 3.70 -7.86
N ALA A 12 -29.55 4.44 -7.44
CA ALA A 12 -28.19 3.87 -7.32
C ALA A 12 -28.05 2.79 -6.22
N LEU A 13 -28.88 2.84 -5.17
CA LEU A 13 -28.91 1.86 -4.08
C LEU A 13 -29.85 0.68 -4.35
N VAL A 14 -30.94 0.88 -5.09
CA VAL A 14 -31.94 -0.16 -5.40
C VAL A 14 -31.59 -0.93 -6.70
N LEU A 15 -30.81 -0.35 -7.61
CA LEU A 15 -30.28 -1.07 -8.78
C LEU A 15 -29.22 -2.12 -8.39
N ARG A 16 -28.61 -2.05 -7.19
CA ARG A 16 -27.69 -3.09 -6.68
C ARG A 16 -28.38 -4.37 -6.23
N THR A 17 -29.70 -4.39 -6.05
CA THR A 17 -30.39 -5.57 -5.49
C THR A 17 -31.38 -6.25 -6.44
N SER A 18 -31.64 -5.70 -7.63
CA SER A 18 -32.85 -6.09 -8.38
C SER A 18 -32.73 -6.17 -9.91
N ILE A 19 -31.53 -6.09 -10.50
CA ILE A 19 -31.34 -6.34 -11.94
C ILE A 19 -30.67 -7.70 -12.17
N SER A 20 -31.41 -8.55 -12.90
CA SER A 20 -30.98 -9.75 -13.61
C SER A 20 -30.71 -11.00 -12.76
N GLY A 21 -31.51 -12.05 -13.01
CA GLY A 21 -31.28 -13.38 -12.45
C GLY A 21 -30.01 -14.00 -13.02
N GLU A 22 -28.88 -13.78 -12.36
CA GLU A 22 -27.56 -14.12 -12.89
C GLU A 22 -26.61 -14.55 -11.76
N GLY A 23 -25.76 -15.54 -12.04
CA GLY A 23 -25.07 -16.35 -11.02
C GLY A 23 -24.30 -15.58 -9.94
N LYS A 24 -24.36 -16.12 -8.72
CA LYS A 24 -23.62 -15.67 -7.53
C LYS A 24 -22.12 -15.50 -7.84
N ILE A 25 -21.56 -14.33 -7.53
CA ILE A 25 -20.11 -14.10 -7.55
C ILE A 25 -19.48 -15.04 -6.51
N VAL A 26 -18.51 -15.84 -6.93
CA VAL A 26 -18.05 -17.01 -6.17
C VAL A 26 -17.18 -16.66 -4.96
N ASN A 27 -16.28 -15.68 -5.12
CA ASN A 27 -15.25 -15.26 -4.16
C ASN A 27 -15.35 -13.75 -3.85
N GLU A 28 -16.58 -13.20 -3.81
CA GLU A 28 -16.80 -11.76 -3.61
C GLU A 28 -16.27 -11.26 -2.26
N ASP A 29 -16.55 -12.01 -1.19
CA ASP A 29 -16.11 -11.65 0.16
C ASP A 29 -14.59 -11.75 0.30
N GLU A 30 -13.97 -12.79 -0.26
CA GLU A 30 -12.51 -12.97 -0.28
C GLU A 30 -11.82 -11.86 -1.06
N PHE A 31 -12.40 -11.48 -2.21
CA PHE A 31 -11.91 -10.34 -2.98
C PHE A 31 -11.96 -9.05 -2.18
N GLY A 32 -13.09 -8.75 -1.52
CA GLY A 32 -13.24 -7.58 -0.67
C GLY A 32 -12.21 -7.54 0.47
N ALA A 33 -11.97 -8.67 1.14
CA ALA A 33 -10.99 -8.77 2.22
C ALA A 33 -9.54 -8.58 1.74
N LEU A 34 -9.17 -9.22 0.62
CA LEU A 34 -7.85 -9.03 0.02
C LEU A 34 -7.64 -7.59 -0.46
N CYS A 35 -8.64 -6.98 -1.11
CA CYS A 35 -8.59 -5.59 -1.53
C CYS A 35 -8.44 -4.62 -0.35
N GLY A 36 -9.10 -4.88 0.78
CA GLY A 36 -8.91 -4.09 1.99
C GLY A 36 -7.43 -4.07 2.45
N MET A 37 -6.78 -5.24 2.45
CA MET A 37 -5.36 -5.38 2.79
C MET A 37 -4.43 -4.73 1.76
N ILE A 38 -4.73 -4.90 0.47
CA ILE A 38 -3.97 -4.29 -0.62
C ILE A 38 -4.05 -2.76 -0.56
N ASN A 39 -5.25 -2.20 -0.35
CA ASN A 39 -5.45 -0.77 -0.28
C ASN A 39 -4.77 -0.17 0.97
N LEU A 40 -4.79 -0.88 2.11
CA LEU A 40 -4.03 -0.51 3.31
C LEU A 40 -2.52 -0.44 3.03
N ALA A 41 -1.97 -1.48 2.41
CA ALA A 41 -0.56 -1.55 2.03
C ALA A 41 -0.17 -0.41 1.07
N GLN A 42 -1.02 -0.14 0.06
CA GLN A 42 -0.82 0.96 -0.88
C GLN A 42 -0.87 2.33 -0.21
N ALA A 43 -1.75 2.54 0.78
CA ALA A 43 -1.79 3.77 1.57
C ALA A 43 -0.46 3.96 2.34
N GLY A 44 0.08 2.90 2.93
CA GLY A 44 1.41 2.91 3.55
C GLY A 44 2.52 3.36 2.58
N LEU A 45 2.56 2.81 1.37
CA LEU A 45 3.53 3.22 0.34
C LEU A 45 3.34 4.68 -0.10
N ARG A 46 2.09 5.15 -0.25
CA ARG A 46 1.81 6.56 -0.58
C ARG A 46 2.34 7.49 0.49
N LYS A 47 2.04 7.22 1.76
CA LYS A 47 2.50 8.00 2.92
C LYS A 47 4.03 8.05 3.02
N ILE A 48 4.72 6.93 2.79
CA ILE A 48 6.20 6.90 2.73
C ILE A 48 6.72 7.79 1.60
N LYS A 49 6.13 7.68 0.40
CA LYS A 49 6.54 8.48 -0.76
C LYS A 49 6.33 9.97 -0.51
N GLU A 50 5.16 10.36 -0.01
CA GLU A 50 4.81 11.75 0.28
C GLU A 50 5.80 12.37 1.26
N VAL A 51 6.03 11.73 2.41
CA VAL A 51 7.00 12.20 3.42
C VAL A 51 8.41 12.39 2.82
N ARG A 52 8.87 11.46 1.97
CA ARG A 52 10.17 11.60 1.31
C ARG A 52 10.22 12.79 0.36
N GLU A 53 9.16 13.01 -0.41
CA GLU A 53 9.07 14.16 -1.32
C GLU A 53 8.96 15.49 -0.54
N THR A 54 8.23 15.53 0.58
CA THR A 54 8.21 16.71 1.47
C THR A 54 9.60 17.00 2.06
N ILE A 55 10.31 15.97 2.52
CA ILE A 55 11.69 16.12 3.02
C ILE A 55 12.62 16.65 1.93
N LYS A 56 12.56 16.10 0.71
CA LYS A 56 13.37 16.59 -0.42
C LYS A 56 13.01 18.02 -0.80
N GLY A 57 11.72 18.34 -0.87
CA GLY A 57 11.21 19.65 -1.21
C GLY A 57 11.64 20.73 -0.21
N THR A 58 11.49 20.47 1.09
CA THR A 58 11.94 21.39 2.14
C THR A 58 13.46 21.61 2.10
N ILE A 59 14.26 20.56 1.90
CA ILE A 59 15.73 20.68 1.71
C ILE A 59 16.06 21.54 0.49
N ARG A 60 15.35 21.35 -0.64
CA ARG A 60 15.54 22.15 -1.86
C ARG A 60 15.22 23.63 -1.63
N ILE A 61 14.13 23.94 -0.93
CA ILE A 61 13.77 25.31 -0.54
C ILE A 61 14.86 25.91 0.35
N GLY A 62 15.28 25.19 1.39
CA GLY A 62 16.39 25.62 2.26
C GLY A 62 17.67 25.90 1.50
N SER A 63 18.06 25.01 0.58
CA SER A 63 19.24 25.19 -0.28
C SER A 63 19.12 26.48 -1.09
N ARG A 64 17.95 26.76 -1.64
CA ARG A 64 17.70 27.97 -2.43
C ARG A 64 17.72 29.23 -1.57
N CYS A 65 17.20 29.19 -0.34
CA CYS A 65 17.33 30.28 0.63
C CYS A 65 18.81 30.58 0.97
N LEU A 66 19.65 29.55 1.13
CA LEU A 66 21.09 29.71 1.34
C LEU A 66 21.78 30.37 0.14
N GLU A 67 21.48 29.92 -1.07
CA GLU A 67 22.00 30.52 -2.31
C GLU A 67 21.65 32.01 -2.41
N LEU A 68 20.39 32.38 -2.15
CA LEU A 68 19.93 33.76 -2.30
C LEU A 68 20.53 34.71 -1.26
N THR A 69 20.77 34.23 -0.03
CA THR A 69 21.24 35.06 1.08
C THR A 69 22.75 35.06 1.24
N GLY A 70 23.47 34.22 0.49
CA GLY A 70 24.89 34.01 0.69
C GLY A 70 25.18 33.34 2.05
N GLY A 71 24.29 32.48 2.52
CA GLY A 71 24.45 31.75 3.79
C GLY A 71 24.13 32.56 5.04
N ARG A 72 23.79 33.85 4.94
CA ARG A 72 23.48 34.72 6.09
C ARG A 72 22.31 34.24 6.96
N VAL A 73 21.44 33.38 6.42
CA VAL A 73 20.36 32.72 7.20
C VAL A 73 20.95 31.79 8.27
N LEU A 74 22.17 31.28 8.06
CA LEU A 74 22.83 30.35 8.99
C LEU A 74 23.18 31.01 10.33
N ASP A 75 23.48 32.31 10.32
CA ASP A 75 23.99 33.03 11.49
C ASP A 75 22.96 33.12 12.62
N THR A 76 21.66 33.02 12.31
CA THR A 76 20.56 33.20 13.26
C THR A 76 19.76 31.94 13.54
N ILE A 77 20.18 30.75 13.05
CA ILE A 77 19.37 29.51 13.05
C ILE A 77 18.82 29.15 14.44
N CYS A 78 19.56 29.45 15.50
CA CYS A 78 19.27 29.01 16.86
C CYS A 78 19.13 30.16 17.86
N GLU A 79 19.04 31.41 17.41
CA GLU A 79 18.90 32.53 18.34
C GLU A 79 17.55 32.45 19.06
N GLY A 80 17.58 32.21 20.38
CA GLY A 80 16.38 32.18 21.22
C GLY A 80 15.62 30.85 21.26
N GLU A 81 16.10 29.79 20.60
CA GLU A 81 15.45 28.47 20.63
C GLU A 81 16.02 27.53 21.71
N ASN A 82 15.19 26.59 22.15
CA ASN A 82 15.67 25.48 22.99
C ASN A 82 16.64 24.58 22.21
N SER A 83 17.47 23.82 22.93
CA SER A 83 18.55 23.03 22.32
C SER A 83 18.06 21.98 21.31
N ARG A 84 16.88 21.39 21.53
CA ARG A 84 16.34 20.31 20.67
C ARG A 84 15.84 20.84 19.33
N ASN A 85 15.08 21.94 19.33
CA ASN A 85 14.62 22.58 18.10
C ASN A 85 15.82 23.10 17.29
N CYS A 86 16.79 23.70 17.97
CA CYS A 86 18.05 24.13 17.35
C CYS A 86 18.81 22.96 16.70
N GLU A 87 18.88 21.78 17.32
CA GLU A 87 19.54 20.60 16.73
C GLU A 87 18.83 20.12 15.44
N ASN A 88 17.50 20.08 15.45
CA ASN A 88 16.70 19.72 14.28
C ASN A 88 16.88 20.73 13.14
N ARG A 89 16.80 22.02 13.45
CA ARG A 89 17.06 23.09 12.46
C ARG A 89 18.48 23.04 11.92
N ARG A 90 19.51 22.80 12.76
CA ARG A 90 20.89 22.61 12.30
C ARG A 90 21.00 21.43 11.34
N THR A 91 20.31 20.33 11.64
CA THR A 91 20.28 19.16 10.75
C THR A 91 19.64 19.50 9.40
N PHE A 92 18.52 20.23 9.40
CA PHE A 92 17.88 20.74 8.20
C PHE A 92 18.84 21.61 7.37
N TRP A 93 19.42 22.65 7.98
CA TRP A 93 20.30 23.60 7.27
C TRP A 93 21.58 22.95 6.75
N LYS A 94 22.16 21.99 7.49
CA LYS A 94 23.31 21.20 7.01
C LYS A 94 22.96 20.36 5.78
N LYS A 95 21.75 19.77 5.74
CA LYS A 95 21.27 19.03 4.55
C LYS A 95 21.00 19.97 3.38
N ALA A 96 20.41 21.14 3.63
CA ALA A 96 20.19 22.19 2.64
C ALA A 96 21.52 22.68 2.04
N GLU A 97 22.53 22.97 2.87
CA GLU A 97 23.87 23.38 2.44
C GLU A 97 24.53 22.29 1.57
N SER A 98 24.44 21.02 2.01
CA SER A 98 24.98 19.87 1.26
C SER A 98 24.27 19.64 -0.08
N SER A 99 23.01 20.08 -0.21
CA SER A 99 22.22 19.99 -1.44
C SER A 99 22.46 21.17 -2.40
N SER A 100 23.20 22.20 -1.98
CA SER A 100 23.47 23.37 -2.81
C SER A 100 24.51 23.06 -3.88
N ASN A 101 24.14 23.25 -5.15
CA ASN A 101 25.05 23.04 -6.28
C ASN A 101 25.96 24.23 -6.56
N LYS A 102 25.68 25.38 -5.94
CA LYS A 102 26.48 26.59 -6.09
C LYS A 102 27.34 26.79 -4.85
N LYS A 103 28.58 27.24 -5.05
CA LYS A 103 29.29 27.94 -3.98
C LYS A 103 28.34 29.05 -3.51
N ILE A 104 28.03 29.04 -2.23
CA ILE A 104 27.24 30.08 -1.56
C ILE A 104 28.04 31.38 -1.70
N ALA A 105 27.90 32.03 -2.85
CA ALA A 105 28.50 33.28 -3.21
C ALA A 105 27.33 34.24 -3.25
N GLY A 106 27.22 35.06 -2.20
CA GLY A 106 26.15 36.05 -2.06
C GLY A 106 26.26 37.08 -3.18
N ASP A 107 25.63 36.80 -4.31
CA ASP A 107 25.65 37.65 -5.48
C ASP A 107 24.46 38.62 -5.39
N GLY A 108 24.76 39.83 -4.92
CA GLY A 108 23.83 40.94 -4.78
C GLY A 108 23.40 41.22 -3.33
N LEU A 109 23.52 42.48 -2.91
CA LEU A 109 22.84 43.01 -1.73
C LEU A 109 21.33 42.86 -1.95
N LEU A 110 20.75 41.80 -1.40
CA LEU A 110 19.33 41.75 -1.10
C LEU A 110 18.96 42.98 -0.26
N ASP A 111 17.87 43.65 -0.60
CA ASP A 111 17.29 44.61 0.32
C ASP A 111 16.82 43.87 1.59
N ARG A 112 16.76 44.60 2.70
CA ARG A 112 16.43 44.04 4.01
C ARG A 112 15.08 43.32 4.02
N GLN A 113 14.08 43.83 3.29
CA GLN A 113 12.75 43.24 3.27
C GLN A 113 12.75 41.89 2.53
N THR A 114 13.43 41.81 1.38
CA THR A 114 13.57 40.53 0.66
C THR A 114 14.38 39.52 1.48
N GLU A 115 15.44 39.95 2.17
CA GLU A 115 16.20 39.07 3.06
C GLU A 115 15.34 38.53 4.22
N GLU A 116 14.52 39.38 4.86
CA GLU A 116 13.58 38.97 5.92
C GLU A 116 12.52 37.98 5.40
N MET A 117 12.00 38.18 4.18
CA MET A 117 11.05 37.25 3.57
C MET A 117 11.68 35.90 3.25
N ILE A 118 12.91 35.88 2.72
CA ILE A 118 13.65 34.63 2.47
C ILE A 118 13.94 33.89 3.79
N ARG A 119 14.31 34.61 4.85
CA ARG A 119 14.50 34.04 6.20
C ARG A 119 13.21 33.40 6.71
N LYS A 120 12.07 34.06 6.53
CA LYS A 120 10.75 33.53 6.93
C LYS A 120 10.42 32.23 6.18
N ILE A 121 10.57 32.21 4.85
CA ILE A 121 10.33 31.01 4.04
C ILE A 121 11.26 29.86 4.46
N GLY A 122 12.55 30.16 4.68
CA GLY A 122 13.52 29.18 5.15
C GLY A 122 13.19 28.62 6.54
N GLY A 123 12.69 29.47 7.45
CA GLY A 123 12.18 29.06 8.76
C GLY A 123 10.96 28.15 8.68
N GLU A 124 9.97 28.52 7.87
CA GLU A 124 8.76 27.70 7.64
C GLU A 124 9.09 26.34 6.98
N ALA A 125 10.05 26.31 6.04
CA ALA A 125 10.55 25.06 5.46
C ALA A 125 11.27 24.17 6.48
N ALA A 126 12.04 24.77 7.40
CA ALA A 126 12.69 24.05 8.48
C ALA A 126 11.68 23.48 9.48
N ASP A 127 10.62 24.24 9.80
CA ASP A 127 9.53 23.79 10.67
C ASP A 127 8.79 22.60 10.04
N LEU A 128 8.45 22.69 8.75
CA LEU A 128 7.81 21.61 8.01
C LEU A 128 8.70 20.35 7.94
N TYR A 129 10.01 20.52 7.72
CA TYR A 129 10.97 19.42 7.77
C TYR A 129 10.99 18.75 9.14
N GLU A 130 10.97 19.54 10.22
CA GLU A 130 10.95 19.03 11.58
C GLU A 130 9.66 18.26 11.89
N ASP A 131 8.50 18.81 11.54
CA ASP A 131 7.20 18.18 11.78
C ASP A 131 7.10 16.81 11.11
N VAL A 132 7.61 16.70 9.88
CA VAL A 132 7.64 15.43 9.14
C VAL A 132 8.64 14.46 9.77
N THR A 133 9.86 14.91 10.08
CA THR A 133 10.92 14.02 10.58
C THR A 133 10.75 13.60 12.04
N ARG A 134 9.92 14.31 12.81
CA ARG A 134 9.57 13.95 14.19
C ARG A 134 8.71 12.69 14.28
N LYS A 135 8.04 12.28 13.19
CA LYS A 135 7.25 11.05 13.15
C LYS A 135 8.15 9.83 13.38
N GLN A 136 7.81 9.01 14.37
CA GLN A 136 8.67 7.92 14.86
C GLN A 136 9.07 6.89 13.80
N TRP A 137 8.20 6.64 12.82
CA TRP A 137 8.44 5.66 11.76
C TRP A 137 9.36 6.17 10.64
N VAL A 138 9.55 7.50 10.51
CA VAL A 138 10.28 8.09 9.37
C VAL A 138 11.74 7.64 9.27
N PRO A 139 12.51 7.51 10.37
CA PRO A 139 13.84 6.91 10.34
C PRO A 139 13.86 5.46 9.80
N PHE A 140 12.75 4.75 9.86
CA PHE A 140 12.60 3.35 9.44
C PHE A 140 11.84 3.20 8.11
N ALA A 141 11.57 4.29 7.40
CA ALA A 141 10.73 4.30 6.19
C ALA A 141 11.19 3.30 5.11
N ASN A 142 12.50 3.11 4.93
CA ASN A 142 13.03 2.12 3.97
C ASN A 142 12.66 0.69 4.37
N ALA A 143 12.88 0.31 5.64
CA ALA A 143 12.54 -1.02 6.14
C ALA A 143 11.03 -1.27 6.10
N LEU A 144 10.22 -0.23 6.35
CA LEU A 144 8.76 -0.32 6.24
C LEU A 144 8.31 -0.51 4.79
N GLU A 145 8.89 0.22 3.84
CA GLU A 145 8.64 0.02 2.41
C GLU A 145 9.02 -1.39 1.96
N GLU A 146 10.16 -1.92 2.41
CA GLU A 146 10.58 -3.29 2.12
C GLU A 146 9.54 -4.31 2.64
N LYS A 147 9.08 -4.17 3.88
CA LYS A 147 8.03 -5.03 4.45
C LYS A 147 6.70 -4.93 3.69
N ILE A 148 6.30 -3.73 3.27
CA ILE A 148 5.07 -3.53 2.50
C ILE A 148 5.21 -4.17 1.11
N ASN A 149 6.35 -3.99 0.43
CA ASN A 149 6.60 -4.63 -0.86
C ASN A 149 6.64 -6.15 -0.73
N GLU A 150 7.25 -6.67 0.34
CA GLU A 150 7.29 -8.11 0.59
C GLU A 150 5.89 -8.67 0.86
N ALA A 151 5.05 -7.95 1.60
CA ALA A 151 3.65 -8.32 1.79
C ALA A 151 2.84 -8.30 0.48
N LEU A 152 3.05 -7.27 -0.36
CA LEU A 152 2.32 -7.11 -1.62
C LEU A 152 2.77 -8.10 -2.70
N TYR A 153 4.08 -8.28 -2.85
CA TYR A 153 4.70 -8.90 -4.02
C TYR A 153 5.52 -10.15 -3.70
N GLY A 154 5.82 -10.42 -2.43
CA GLY A 154 6.67 -11.53 -2.00
C GLY A 154 8.18 -11.23 -2.07
N VAL A 155 8.56 -9.98 -2.37
CA VAL A 155 9.95 -9.50 -2.46
C VAL A 155 10.07 -8.10 -1.84
N PRO A 156 11.22 -7.72 -1.23
CA PRO A 156 11.36 -6.45 -0.51
C PRO A 156 11.48 -5.20 -1.40
N TRP A 157 11.25 -5.32 -2.71
CA TRP A 157 11.22 -4.20 -3.65
C TRP A 157 9.98 -4.29 -4.52
N ARG A 158 9.57 -3.17 -5.15
CA ARG A 158 8.53 -3.21 -6.18
C ARG A 158 9.10 -3.86 -7.44
N PRO A 159 8.62 -5.04 -7.86
CA PRO A 159 9.13 -5.67 -9.07
C PRO A 159 8.65 -4.94 -10.32
N GLU A 160 9.44 -5.01 -11.40
CA GLU A 160 9.01 -4.57 -12.74
C GLU A 160 7.94 -5.51 -13.31
N GLU A 161 7.99 -6.79 -12.94
CA GLU A 161 7.08 -7.84 -13.38
C GLU A 161 6.93 -8.93 -12.31
N ILE A 162 5.75 -9.54 -12.21
CA ILE A 162 5.53 -10.76 -11.43
C ILE A 162 5.60 -11.95 -12.39
N LYS A 163 6.62 -12.79 -12.22
CA LYS A 163 6.79 -14.04 -12.97
C LYS A 163 7.08 -15.18 -12.01
N GLU A 164 6.18 -16.15 -12.00
CA GLU A 164 6.34 -17.35 -11.18
C GLU A 164 7.17 -18.39 -11.93
N ASN A 165 7.92 -19.21 -11.20
CA ASN A 165 8.80 -20.23 -11.78
C ASN A 165 8.05 -21.46 -12.34
N THR A 166 6.71 -21.47 -12.25
CA THR A 166 5.86 -22.58 -12.69
C THR A 166 4.71 -22.07 -13.54
N THR A 167 4.28 -22.90 -14.51
CA THR A 167 3.01 -22.72 -15.21
C THR A 167 1.84 -23.31 -14.42
N ASP A 168 2.11 -24.14 -13.40
CA ASP A 168 1.10 -24.88 -12.67
C ASP A 168 0.52 -24.03 -11.54
N ARG A 169 -0.67 -23.48 -11.79
CA ARG A 169 -1.46 -22.77 -10.80
C ARG A 169 -1.73 -23.61 -9.55
N LYS A 170 -1.95 -24.92 -9.68
CA LYS A 170 -2.22 -25.78 -8.53
C LYS A 170 -0.99 -25.85 -7.63
N GLN A 171 0.19 -26.05 -8.21
CA GLN A 171 1.45 -26.05 -7.47
C GLN A 171 1.67 -24.72 -6.74
N LEU A 172 1.29 -23.60 -7.37
CA LEU A 172 1.46 -22.26 -6.81
C LEU A 172 0.46 -21.92 -5.70
N CYS A 173 -0.82 -22.19 -5.94
CA CYS A 173 -1.94 -21.74 -5.12
C CYS A 173 -2.41 -22.77 -4.10
N GLN A 174 -2.22 -24.06 -4.36
CA GLN A 174 -2.81 -25.16 -3.60
C GLN A 174 -1.71 -26.10 -3.10
N GLN A 175 -0.78 -25.53 -2.33
CA GLN A 175 0.32 -26.29 -1.77
C GLN A 175 -0.21 -27.44 -0.88
N GLU A 176 0.35 -28.62 -1.07
CA GLU A 176 0.05 -29.78 -0.22
C GLU A 176 1.00 -29.78 0.97
N ILE A 177 0.47 -30.10 2.16
CA ILE A 177 1.30 -30.24 3.36
C ILE A 177 2.27 -31.41 3.14
N SER A 178 3.56 -31.11 2.99
CA SER A 178 4.63 -32.11 2.88
C SER A 178 5.86 -31.66 3.66
N ARG A 179 6.71 -32.61 4.06
CA ARG A 179 7.98 -32.28 4.74
C ARG A 179 8.90 -31.40 3.86
N ASN A 180 8.70 -31.41 2.54
CA ASN A 180 9.47 -30.65 1.57
C ASN A 180 8.77 -29.34 1.14
N ALA A 181 7.64 -28.99 1.74
CA ALA A 181 6.87 -27.79 1.39
C ALA A 181 7.62 -26.46 1.67
N VAL A 182 8.82 -26.55 2.25
CA VAL A 182 9.70 -25.41 2.59
C VAL A 182 10.16 -24.61 1.36
N HIS A 183 10.04 -25.13 0.14
CA HIS A 183 10.70 -24.57 -1.05
C HIS A 183 9.89 -23.60 -1.91
N TYR A 184 8.72 -23.13 -1.48
CA TYR A 184 7.94 -22.19 -2.30
C TYR A 184 8.02 -20.75 -1.78
N PRO A 185 8.14 -19.76 -2.68
CA PRO A 185 8.23 -18.34 -2.32
C PRO A 185 7.11 -17.95 -1.36
N PRO A 186 7.34 -16.99 -0.44
CA PRO A 186 6.38 -16.65 0.60
C PRO A 186 5.03 -16.24 -0.01
N ALA A 187 3.94 -16.51 0.72
CA ALA A 187 2.63 -16.00 0.33
C ALA A 187 2.66 -14.47 0.27
N SER A 188 2.04 -13.90 -0.76
CA SER A 188 1.93 -12.46 -0.99
C SER A 188 0.50 -12.11 -1.40
N LEU A 189 0.09 -10.87 -1.17
CA LEU A 189 -1.24 -10.40 -1.56
C LEU A 189 -1.47 -10.48 -3.08
N SER A 190 -0.43 -10.25 -3.89
CA SER A 190 -0.54 -10.39 -5.35
C SER A 190 -0.82 -11.82 -5.78
N ARG A 191 -0.09 -12.79 -5.21
CA ARG A 191 -0.34 -14.20 -5.48
C ARG A 191 -1.72 -14.61 -5.00
N ASP A 192 -2.09 -14.22 -3.79
CA ASP A 192 -3.37 -14.61 -3.20
C ASP A 192 -4.54 -14.09 -4.05
N LEU A 193 -4.47 -12.83 -4.49
CA LEU A 193 -5.47 -12.25 -5.39
C LEU A 193 -5.54 -13.00 -6.72
N LEU A 194 -4.40 -13.34 -7.34
CA LEU A 194 -4.37 -14.11 -8.57
C LEU A 194 -4.95 -15.51 -8.38
N CYS A 195 -4.59 -16.20 -7.29
CA CYS A 195 -5.08 -17.53 -6.95
C CYS A 195 -6.59 -17.57 -6.71
N VAL A 196 -7.16 -16.51 -6.13
CA VAL A 196 -8.60 -16.40 -5.86
C VAL A 196 -9.39 -15.88 -7.08
N CYS A 197 -8.80 -15.00 -7.90
CA CYS A 197 -9.56 -14.21 -8.88
C CYS A 197 -9.12 -14.33 -10.33
N ALA A 198 -7.90 -14.79 -10.61
CA ALA A 198 -7.49 -14.99 -12.00
C ALA A 198 -8.31 -16.13 -12.61
N MET A 199 -8.66 -16.04 -13.90
CA MET A 199 -9.46 -17.10 -14.54
C MET A 199 -8.70 -18.43 -14.62
N ASP A 200 -9.39 -19.53 -14.32
CA ASP A 200 -8.94 -20.90 -14.55
C ASP A 200 -9.82 -21.59 -15.60
N LEU A 201 -9.42 -22.79 -16.05
CA LEU A 201 -10.14 -23.54 -17.08
C LEU A 201 -11.62 -23.81 -16.74
N GLU A 202 -11.95 -24.00 -15.45
CA GLU A 202 -13.31 -24.28 -15.01
C GLU A 202 -14.16 -23.02 -14.87
N SER A 203 -13.49 -21.90 -14.65
CA SER A 203 -14.06 -20.60 -14.36
C SER A 203 -14.17 -19.71 -15.59
N VAL A 204 -13.56 -20.09 -16.72
CA VAL A 204 -13.77 -19.40 -18.02
C VAL A 204 -15.26 -19.29 -18.37
N ARG A 205 -16.09 -20.25 -17.92
CA ARG A 205 -17.56 -20.19 -18.10
C ARG A 205 -18.28 -19.38 -17.02
N LYS A 206 -17.60 -19.01 -15.95
CA LYS A 206 -18.09 -18.23 -14.81
C LYS A 206 -17.41 -16.86 -14.85
N HIS A 207 -17.92 -15.97 -15.68
CA HIS A 207 -17.41 -14.59 -15.83
C HIS A 207 -17.39 -13.76 -14.52
N ARG A 208 -17.96 -14.28 -13.44
CA ARG A 208 -18.15 -13.62 -12.14
C ARG A 208 -17.45 -14.38 -11.01
N LEU A 209 -16.12 -14.39 -11.01
CA LEU A 209 -15.34 -15.02 -9.94
C LEU A 209 -15.28 -14.16 -8.68
N CYS A 210 -14.71 -12.96 -8.76
CA CYS A 210 -14.43 -12.10 -7.60
C CYS A 210 -15.19 -10.78 -7.58
N CYS A 211 -15.54 -10.26 -8.75
CA CYS A 211 -16.33 -9.05 -8.89
C CYS A 211 -17.05 -9.07 -10.24
N GLU A 212 -18.04 -8.19 -10.40
CA GLU A 212 -18.88 -8.10 -11.60
C GLU A 212 -18.06 -8.01 -12.90
N PHE A 213 -16.98 -7.22 -12.89
CA PHE A 213 -16.12 -6.97 -14.07
C PHE A 213 -14.77 -7.68 -14.03
N CYS A 214 -14.53 -8.54 -13.04
CA CYS A 214 -13.25 -9.20 -12.87
C CYS A 214 -12.98 -10.27 -13.95
N GLY A 215 -13.99 -10.72 -14.71
CA GLY A 215 -13.84 -11.73 -15.76
C GLY A 215 -13.63 -11.20 -17.18
N TYR A 216 -13.36 -9.92 -17.34
CA TYR A 216 -13.23 -9.26 -18.63
C TYR A 216 -11.75 -8.90 -18.93
N GLU A 217 -11.54 -8.33 -20.13
CA GLU A 217 -10.26 -7.74 -20.58
C GLU A 217 -9.04 -8.60 -20.26
N ASP A 218 -8.07 -8.08 -19.51
CA ASP A 218 -6.78 -8.71 -19.22
C ASP A 218 -6.91 -9.95 -18.32
N ASN A 219 -8.06 -10.17 -17.68
CA ASN A 219 -8.31 -11.37 -16.90
C ASN A 219 -9.25 -12.38 -17.57
N ARG A 220 -9.66 -12.16 -18.84
CA ARG A 220 -10.64 -13.05 -19.51
C ARG A 220 -10.10 -14.45 -19.85
N GLU A 221 -8.80 -14.60 -20.03
CA GLU A 221 -8.16 -15.85 -20.47
C GLU A 221 -7.66 -16.67 -19.28
N VAL A 222 -7.39 -17.96 -19.46
CA VAL A 222 -6.82 -18.82 -18.40
C VAL A 222 -5.44 -18.33 -17.97
N TRP A 223 -5.24 -18.15 -16.67
CA TRP A 223 -4.01 -17.68 -16.06
C TRP A 223 -2.82 -18.61 -16.26
N LYS A 224 -1.70 -18.02 -16.68
CA LYS A 224 -0.40 -18.67 -16.84
C LYS A 224 0.61 -17.98 -15.92
N PRO A 225 0.84 -18.51 -14.70
CA PRO A 225 1.59 -17.81 -13.65
C PRO A 225 2.99 -17.31 -14.06
N ASN A 226 3.65 -17.98 -15.00
CA ASN A 226 4.97 -17.62 -15.51
C ASN A 226 4.97 -16.65 -16.70
N LYS A 227 3.80 -16.22 -17.19
CA LYS A 227 3.66 -15.42 -18.41
C LYS A 227 2.91 -14.10 -18.19
N ASP A 228 1.78 -14.12 -17.50
CA ASP A 228 0.81 -13.02 -17.53
C ASP A 228 0.29 -12.60 -16.14
N SER A 229 1.05 -12.92 -15.09
CA SER A 229 0.70 -12.57 -13.71
C SER A 229 0.72 -11.07 -13.46
N TRP A 230 1.63 -10.32 -14.09
CA TRP A 230 1.74 -8.88 -13.88
C TRP A 230 0.55 -8.11 -14.44
N GLU A 231 0.15 -8.40 -15.68
CA GLU A 231 -1.00 -7.79 -16.35
C GLU A 231 -2.28 -8.07 -15.57
N ARG A 232 -2.51 -9.34 -15.19
CA ARG A 232 -3.68 -9.75 -14.40
C ARG A 232 -3.70 -9.14 -13.01
N TRP A 233 -2.55 -9.09 -12.34
CA TRP A 233 -2.44 -8.45 -11.04
C TRP A 233 -2.81 -6.98 -11.14
N ASN A 234 -2.27 -6.24 -12.11
CA ASN A 234 -2.58 -4.83 -12.28
C ASN A 234 -4.06 -4.61 -12.59
N PHE A 235 -4.65 -5.44 -13.45
CA PHE A 235 -6.08 -5.41 -13.77
C PHE A 235 -6.95 -5.66 -12.53
N LEU A 236 -6.73 -6.76 -11.82
CA LEU A 236 -7.51 -7.12 -10.62
C LEU A 236 -7.32 -6.10 -9.50
N ARG A 237 -6.09 -5.60 -9.30
CA ARG A 237 -5.79 -4.56 -8.31
C ARG A 237 -6.45 -3.24 -8.65
N ALA A 238 -6.57 -2.87 -9.92
CA ALA A 238 -7.31 -1.67 -10.31
C ALA A 238 -8.78 -1.73 -9.86
N HIS A 239 -9.37 -2.93 -9.82
CA HIS A 239 -10.70 -3.11 -9.26
C HIS A 239 -10.77 -2.93 -7.74
N CYS A 240 -9.69 -3.20 -6.99
CA CYS A 240 -9.63 -2.87 -5.57
C CYS A 240 -9.70 -1.36 -5.31
N ALA A 241 -9.17 -0.53 -6.22
CA ALA A 241 -9.20 0.93 -6.07
C ALA A 241 -10.62 1.49 -6.06
N PHE A 242 -11.59 0.85 -6.73
CA PHE A 242 -13.01 1.25 -6.69
C PHE A 242 -13.66 1.07 -5.31
N LEU A 243 -13.10 0.21 -4.45
CA LEU A 243 -13.55 0.07 -3.06
C LEU A 243 -13.06 1.21 -2.17
N GLY A 244 -12.11 2.02 -2.64
CA GLY A 244 -11.52 3.12 -1.90
C GLY A 244 -10.58 2.66 -0.79
N GLU A 245 -10.08 3.63 -0.02
CA GLU A 245 -9.26 3.34 1.15
C GLU A 245 -10.09 2.67 2.25
N PRO A 246 -9.52 1.68 2.96
CA PRO A 246 -10.23 1.03 4.05
C PRO A 246 -10.51 2.05 5.16
N LYS A 247 -11.75 2.07 5.64
CA LYS A 247 -12.14 2.91 6.78
C LYS A 247 -11.82 2.23 8.11
N GLU A 248 -11.78 0.89 8.07
CA GLU A 248 -11.42 0.02 9.16
C GLU A 248 -9.92 0.04 9.48
N ASP A 249 -9.61 -0.13 10.76
CA ASP A 249 -8.24 -0.42 11.17
C ASP A 249 -7.78 -1.82 10.72
N PHE A 250 -6.46 -2.02 10.77
CA PHE A 250 -5.83 -3.28 10.42
C PHE A 250 -6.43 -4.50 11.13
N GLU A 251 -6.75 -4.43 12.44
CA GLU A 251 -7.24 -5.61 13.17
C GLU A 251 -8.64 -6.01 12.73
N LYS A 252 -9.50 -5.04 12.38
CA LYS A 252 -10.82 -5.33 11.82
C LYS A 252 -10.73 -5.90 10.41
N LEU A 253 -9.82 -5.40 9.57
CA LEU A 253 -9.53 -6.00 8.26
C LEU A 253 -9.00 -7.43 8.41
N ALA A 254 -8.06 -7.64 9.33
CA ALA A 254 -7.46 -8.93 9.62
C ALA A 254 -8.52 -9.92 10.15
N SER A 255 -9.38 -9.49 11.07
CA SER A 255 -10.50 -10.30 11.56
C SER A 255 -11.46 -10.68 10.43
N THR A 256 -11.73 -9.78 9.50
CA THR A 256 -12.60 -10.05 8.35
C THR A 256 -11.98 -11.11 7.45
N PHE A 257 -10.69 -10.96 7.12
CA PHE A 257 -9.92 -11.94 6.36
C PHE A 257 -9.89 -13.32 7.06
N ARG A 258 -9.56 -13.36 8.36
CA ARG A 258 -9.50 -14.61 9.15
C ARG A 258 -10.83 -15.37 9.15
N ARG A 259 -11.97 -14.68 9.14
CA ARG A 259 -13.30 -15.30 9.10
C ARG A 259 -13.59 -16.02 7.77
N LEU A 260 -12.95 -15.57 6.69
CA LEU A 260 -13.10 -16.17 5.36
C LEU A 260 -12.16 -17.37 5.14
N ILE A 261 -11.12 -17.47 5.97
CA ILE A 261 -10.27 -18.66 5.99
C ILE A 261 -11.01 -19.81 6.65
N ASN A 262 -11.17 -20.89 5.90
CA ASN A 262 -11.60 -22.18 6.45
C ASN A 262 -10.37 -22.95 6.92
N GLN A 263 -10.33 -23.35 8.20
CA GLN A 263 -9.36 -24.33 8.68
C GLN A 263 -9.76 -25.71 8.16
N GLN A 264 -8.95 -26.33 7.30
CA GLN A 264 -9.34 -27.62 6.71
C GLN A 264 -8.42 -28.80 7.05
N HIS A 265 -7.19 -28.60 7.51
CA HIS A 265 -6.39 -29.77 7.88
C HIS A 265 -5.28 -29.46 8.89
N ASN A 266 -5.39 -30.04 10.09
CA ASN A 266 -4.28 -30.11 11.03
C ASN A 266 -3.53 -31.42 10.79
N THR A 267 -2.22 -31.36 10.59
CA THR A 267 -1.35 -32.54 10.51
C THR A 267 -0.33 -32.50 11.64
N PRO A 268 0.37 -33.61 11.93
CA PRO A 268 1.48 -33.59 12.87
C PRO A 268 2.60 -32.59 12.55
N ILE A 269 2.75 -32.19 11.27
CA ILE A 269 3.85 -31.34 10.79
C ILE A 269 3.45 -29.88 10.56
N GLY A 270 2.14 -29.57 10.54
CA GLY A 270 1.67 -28.21 10.26
C GLY A 270 0.16 -28.12 10.06
N VAL A 271 -0.31 -26.91 9.80
CA VAL A 271 -1.72 -26.56 9.59
C VAL A 271 -1.92 -26.05 8.16
N MET A 272 -3.03 -26.44 7.53
CA MET A 272 -3.48 -25.89 6.26
C MET A 272 -4.75 -25.05 6.44
N TYR A 273 -4.64 -23.81 6.01
CA TYR A 273 -5.71 -22.82 5.93
C TYR A 273 -6.10 -22.59 4.47
N ILE A 274 -7.38 -22.40 4.21
CA ILE A 274 -7.88 -22.28 2.84
C ILE A 274 -8.74 -21.04 2.68
N LEU A 275 -8.43 -20.24 1.67
CA LEU A 275 -9.18 -19.07 1.24
C LEU A 275 -9.80 -19.32 -0.14
N GLY A 276 -11.05 -18.91 -0.33
CA GLY A 276 -11.77 -19.01 -1.60
C GLY A 276 -12.62 -20.27 -1.75
N TYR A 277 -13.27 -20.39 -2.90
CA TYR A 277 -14.30 -21.39 -3.15
C TYR A 277 -13.76 -22.81 -3.23
N GLN A 278 -14.25 -23.64 -2.31
CA GLN A 278 -14.18 -25.08 -2.42
C GLN A 278 -15.54 -25.64 -2.79
N LYS A 279 -15.57 -26.41 -3.88
CA LYS A 279 -16.72 -27.28 -4.15
C LYS A 279 -16.73 -28.38 -3.08
N ARG A 280 -17.55 -28.21 -2.04
CA ARG A 280 -17.84 -29.28 -1.08
C ARG A 280 -18.53 -30.42 -1.82
N ASN A 281 -17.77 -31.43 -2.23
CA ASN A 281 -18.36 -32.72 -2.58
C ASN A 281 -18.75 -33.41 -1.27
N SER A 282 -19.97 -33.18 -0.80
CA SER A 282 -20.50 -33.85 0.41
C SER A 282 -20.96 -35.29 0.14
N PHE A 283 -20.35 -35.99 -0.82
CA PHE A 283 -20.78 -37.34 -1.19
C PHE A 283 -19.68 -38.34 -0.83
N TRP A 284 -19.93 -39.08 0.26
CA TRP A 284 -19.25 -40.26 0.82
C TRP A 284 -18.49 -40.05 2.14
N SER A 285 -19.13 -40.54 3.21
CA SER A 285 -18.60 -40.76 4.57
C SER A 285 -17.64 -41.97 4.67
N LEU A 286 -16.94 -42.30 3.59
CA LEU A 286 -16.07 -43.48 3.51
C LEU A 286 -14.70 -43.08 2.97
N GLY A 287 -13.89 -42.37 3.78
CA GLY A 287 -12.41 -42.32 3.76
C GLY A 287 -11.63 -42.19 2.45
N LEU A 288 -12.29 -41.99 1.31
CA LEU A 288 -11.71 -42.01 -0.03
C LEU A 288 -11.68 -40.57 -0.50
N SER A 289 -10.47 -40.02 -0.47
CA SER A 289 -10.10 -38.66 -0.83
C SER A 289 -10.94 -38.09 -1.97
N SER A 290 -11.84 -37.17 -1.65
CA SER A 290 -12.61 -36.42 -2.63
C SER A 290 -11.67 -35.48 -3.41
N ARG A 291 -11.02 -35.99 -4.46
CA ARG A 291 -10.35 -35.19 -5.51
C ARG A 291 -11.41 -34.57 -6.44
N GLY A 292 -12.38 -33.86 -5.87
CA GLY A 292 -13.19 -32.95 -6.68
C GLY A 292 -12.28 -31.87 -7.27
N PRO A 293 -12.55 -31.37 -8.47
CA PRO A 293 -11.80 -30.24 -8.99
C PRO A 293 -11.89 -29.08 -8.00
N MET A 294 -10.74 -28.65 -7.52
CA MET A 294 -10.60 -27.61 -6.52
C MET A 294 -10.74 -26.26 -7.23
N GLY A 295 -11.70 -25.46 -6.80
CA GLY A 295 -11.97 -24.15 -7.38
C GLY A 295 -10.88 -23.12 -7.09
N PRO A 296 -11.06 -21.88 -7.59
CA PRO A 296 -10.11 -20.80 -7.36
C PRO A 296 -10.01 -20.46 -5.88
N GLY A 297 -8.78 -20.50 -5.35
CA GLY A 297 -8.47 -20.32 -3.94
C GLY A 297 -6.99 -20.50 -3.62
N VAL A 298 -6.63 -20.28 -2.35
CA VAL A 298 -5.27 -20.36 -1.81
C VAL A 298 -5.23 -21.36 -0.66
N HIS A 299 -4.22 -22.24 -0.62
CA HIS A 299 -3.89 -23.08 0.52
C HIS A 299 -2.63 -22.53 1.20
N TYR A 300 -2.77 -22.02 2.41
CA TYR A 300 -1.65 -21.64 3.25
C TYR A 300 -1.20 -22.83 4.08
N VAL A 301 -0.02 -23.36 3.77
CA VAL A 301 0.62 -24.42 4.55
C VAL A 301 1.60 -23.79 5.54
N LEU A 302 1.30 -23.89 6.83
CA LEU A 302 2.12 -23.32 7.90
C LEU A 302 2.75 -24.45 8.72
N MET A 303 4.07 -24.51 8.76
CA MET A 303 4.81 -25.57 9.45
C MET A 303 4.85 -25.32 10.97
N GLY A 304 4.47 -26.35 11.74
CA GLY A 304 4.31 -26.27 13.19
C GLY A 304 2.83 -26.29 13.62
N LYS A 305 2.54 -27.03 14.70
CA LYS A 305 1.15 -27.26 15.17
C LYS A 305 0.49 -26.05 15.80
N GLU A 306 1.28 -25.10 16.29
CA GLU A 306 0.81 -23.89 16.96
C GLU A 306 0.63 -22.71 16.01
N LYS A 307 0.87 -22.92 14.71
CA LYS A 307 0.71 -21.89 13.70
C LYS A 307 -0.75 -21.54 13.52
N THR A 308 -1.00 -20.23 13.48
CA THR A 308 -2.33 -19.65 13.30
C THR A 308 -2.39 -18.89 11.98
N THR A 309 -3.57 -18.37 11.61
CA THR A 309 -3.69 -17.46 10.46
C THR A 309 -2.85 -16.20 10.58
N ASP A 310 -2.48 -15.79 11.81
CA ASP A 310 -1.56 -14.68 12.05
C ASP A 310 -0.13 -14.94 11.58
N ASP A 311 0.23 -16.21 11.38
CA ASP A 311 1.53 -16.60 10.86
C ASP A 311 1.59 -16.60 9.32
N ILE A 312 0.51 -16.20 8.63
CA ILE A 312 0.55 -15.95 7.18
C ILE A 312 1.56 -14.81 6.91
N PRO A 313 2.58 -15.02 6.05
CA PRO A 313 3.72 -14.10 5.93
C PRO A 313 3.33 -12.63 5.71
N TRP A 314 2.52 -12.35 4.69
CA TRP A 314 2.12 -10.97 4.39
C TRP A 314 1.25 -10.35 5.50
N LEU A 315 0.44 -11.14 6.20
CA LEU A 315 -0.42 -10.63 7.28
C LEU A 315 0.43 -10.18 8.48
N LYS A 316 1.46 -10.96 8.80
CA LYS A 316 2.44 -10.61 9.83
C LYS A 316 3.20 -9.33 9.46
N LEU A 317 3.68 -9.23 8.21
CA LEU A 317 4.40 -8.03 7.74
C LEU A 317 3.54 -6.77 7.82
N LEU A 318 2.27 -6.83 7.38
CA LEU A 318 1.37 -5.69 7.48
C LEU A 318 1.01 -5.32 8.93
N ARG A 319 0.90 -6.30 9.84
CA ARG A 319 0.76 -6.02 11.27
C ARG A 319 1.93 -5.19 11.78
N GLU A 320 3.15 -5.63 11.52
CA GLU A 320 4.36 -4.92 11.93
C GLU A 320 4.41 -3.50 11.36
N VAL A 321 4.05 -3.32 10.08
CA VAL A 321 3.97 -2.00 9.46
C VAL A 321 2.96 -1.10 10.18
N THR A 322 1.77 -1.61 10.49
CA THR A 322 0.70 -0.82 11.15
C THR A 322 1.02 -0.50 12.62
N MET A 323 1.79 -1.35 13.30
CA MET A 323 2.29 -1.07 14.64
C MET A 323 3.28 0.10 14.65
N GLU A 324 4.16 0.18 13.65
CA GLU A 324 5.20 1.22 13.55
C GLU A 324 4.65 2.53 12.96
N MET A 325 3.86 2.47 11.89
CA MET A 325 3.35 3.65 11.17
C MET A 325 2.04 4.22 11.74
N GLY A 326 1.37 3.48 12.64
CA GLY A 326 -0.04 3.70 12.95
C GLY A 326 -0.93 3.25 11.79
N GLN A 327 -2.18 3.75 11.74
CA GLN A 327 -3.12 3.42 10.66
C GLN A 327 -2.81 4.28 9.41
N PRO A 328 -2.25 3.72 8.33
CA PRO A 328 -1.85 4.53 7.18
C PRO A 328 -3.06 5.18 6.47
N ALA A 329 -4.22 4.54 6.50
CA ALA A 329 -5.43 4.98 5.78
C ALA A 329 -6.33 5.99 6.55
N GLN A 330 -6.07 6.23 7.84
CA GLN A 330 -6.88 7.15 8.66
C GLN A 330 -6.25 8.54 8.83
N ASP A 331 -4.98 8.70 8.49
CA ASP A 331 -4.24 9.96 8.65
C ASP A 331 -4.44 10.95 7.48
N ASN A 332 -5.51 10.79 6.69
CA ASN A 332 -5.81 11.57 5.48
C ASN A 332 -5.90 13.09 5.72
N VAL A 333 -6.00 13.53 6.99
CA VAL A 333 -5.94 14.95 7.36
C VAL A 333 -4.56 15.56 7.06
N GLN A 334 -3.47 14.78 7.11
CA GLN A 334 -2.12 15.32 6.93
C GLN A 334 -1.57 15.19 5.50
N GLU A 335 -2.08 14.27 4.68
CA GLU A 335 -1.52 13.99 3.33
C GLU A 335 -1.63 15.21 2.37
N GLY A 336 -2.69 16.00 2.53
CA GLY A 336 -2.85 17.26 1.78
C GLY A 336 -2.03 18.42 2.36
N GLU A 337 -1.91 18.48 3.69
CA GLU A 337 -1.31 19.61 4.41
C GLU A 337 0.17 19.79 4.05
N PHE A 338 0.94 18.71 3.96
CA PHE A 338 2.37 18.81 3.63
C PHE A 338 2.62 19.21 2.18
N THR A 339 1.83 18.66 1.26
CA THR A 339 1.94 18.98 -0.17
C THR A 339 1.55 20.43 -0.43
N GLU A 340 0.41 20.88 0.13
CA GLU A 340 -0.06 22.27 0.01
C GLU A 340 0.91 23.26 0.68
N ALA A 341 1.43 22.94 1.86
CA ALA A 341 2.42 23.78 2.53
C ALA A 341 3.72 23.90 1.71
N LEU A 342 4.19 22.79 1.14
CA LEU A 342 5.38 22.79 0.30
C LEU A 342 5.16 23.63 -0.97
N GLU A 343 4.06 23.42 -1.69
CA GLU A 343 3.73 24.19 -2.90
C GLU A 343 3.63 25.69 -2.61
N LYS A 344 3.02 26.07 -1.49
CA LYS A 344 2.94 27.48 -1.06
C LYS A 344 4.32 28.08 -0.84
N LEU A 345 5.22 27.37 -0.13
CA LEU A 345 6.58 27.84 0.13
C LEU A 345 7.39 27.98 -1.17
N GLU A 346 7.23 27.05 -2.11
CA GLU A 346 7.87 27.15 -3.43
C GLU A 346 7.37 28.36 -4.22
N GLN A 347 6.04 28.59 -4.25
CA GLN A 347 5.46 29.75 -4.91
C GLN A 347 5.89 31.08 -4.29
N ASP A 348 5.93 31.15 -2.96
CA ASP A 348 6.35 32.36 -2.25
C ASP A 348 7.84 32.66 -2.52
N LEU A 349 8.68 31.63 -2.62
CA LEU A 349 10.08 31.80 -2.99
C LEU A 349 10.26 32.23 -4.44
N GLU A 350 9.52 31.63 -5.37
CA GLU A 350 9.58 31.95 -6.80
C GLU A 350 9.17 33.41 -7.07
N LYS A 351 8.13 33.91 -6.40
CA LYS A 351 7.69 35.33 -6.47
C LYS A 351 8.81 36.29 -6.06
N LEU A 352 9.59 35.96 -5.03
CA LEU A 352 10.71 36.79 -4.59
C LEU A 352 11.87 36.78 -5.59
N ILE A 353 12.07 35.68 -6.31
CA ILE A 353 13.11 35.56 -7.33
C ILE A 353 12.72 36.36 -8.59
N GLN A 354 11.46 36.31 -9.02
CA GLN A 354 10.98 37.02 -10.22
C GLN A 354 10.86 38.54 -10.05
N THR A 355 10.91 39.04 -8.82
CA THR A 355 10.87 40.48 -8.52
C THR A 355 12.28 41.13 -8.60
N LYS A 356 13.34 40.32 -8.78
CA LYS A 356 14.70 40.78 -9.10
C LYS A 356 14.95 40.78 -10.60
#